data_AF-A0A0S8AN56-F1
#
_entry.id   AF-A0A0S8AN56-F1
#
_cell.length_a   1.000
_cell.length_b   1.000
_cell.length_c   1.000
_cell.angle_alpha   90.00
_cell.angle_beta   90.00
_cell.angle_gamma   90.00
#
_symmetry.space_group_name_H-M   'P 1'
#
loop_
_entity.id
_entity.type
_entity.pdbx_description
1 polymer ?
#
loop_
_entity_poly.entity_id
_entity_poly.type
_entity_poly.pdbx_seq_one_letter_code
_entity_poly.pdbx_strand_id
1 'polypeptide(L)'
;TFGANVALGSGPFGVLMGVSAKAPVTDSASFGTGAWDVGGSLSLSYRLGYVAVVSVDAGYWHMGDLPELDLQDPVLLSATVSHLSMRGWGFSASFYSATSVIDGYPSSRSVSVGLLRVGARQSVGITAGVGLTDTTPDFMVGLNWRLRLAGSY
;
A
#
# COMPACT_ATOMS: atom_id res chain seq x y z
N THR A 1 -8.61 -0.21 -11.66
CA THR A 1 -8.64 -1.28 -10.64
C THR A 1 -9.90 -1.13 -9.82
N PHE A 2 -10.57 -2.24 -9.56
CA PHE A 2 -11.73 -2.33 -8.67
C PHE A 2 -11.36 -3.24 -7.51
N GLY A 3 -11.90 -2.99 -6.32
CA GLY A 3 -11.59 -3.82 -5.16
C GLY A 3 -12.61 -3.66 -4.04
N ALA A 4 -12.61 -4.64 -3.16
CA ALA A 4 -13.43 -4.68 -1.96
C ALA A 4 -12.54 -4.99 -0.76
N ASN A 5 -12.85 -4.40 0.39
CA ASN A 5 -12.13 -4.66 1.62
C ASN A 5 -13.09 -4.95 2.77
N VAL A 6 -12.69 -5.85 3.66
CA VAL A 6 -13.38 -6.17 4.90
C VAL A 6 -12.45 -5.86 6.06
N ALA A 7 -12.90 -5.00 6.97
CA ALA A 7 -12.18 -4.65 8.18
C ALA A 7 -12.85 -5.30 9.41
N LEU A 8 -12.06 -5.99 10.22
CA LEU A 8 -12.46 -6.57 11.50
C LEU A 8 -11.57 -5.96 12.59
N GLY A 9 -12.16 -5.63 13.74
CA GLY A 9 -11.42 -5.09 14.87
C GLY A 9 -11.88 -5.73 16.17
N SER A 10 -10.92 -6.11 17.02
CA SER A 10 -11.18 -6.59 18.38
C SER A 10 -10.12 -6.06 19.34
N GLY A 11 -10.54 -5.18 20.24
CA GLY A 11 -9.64 -4.53 21.20
C GLY A 11 -8.51 -3.75 20.51
N PRO A 12 -7.23 -4.07 20.79
CA PRO A 12 -6.09 -3.43 20.13
C PRO A 12 -5.78 -4.01 18.74
N PHE A 13 -6.40 -5.12 18.34
CA PHE A 13 -6.13 -5.79 17.07
C PHE A 13 -7.09 -5.33 15.98
N GLY A 14 -6.54 -5.09 14.79
CA GLY A 14 -7.30 -4.86 13.57
C GLY A 14 -6.80 -5.78 12.46
N VAL A 15 -7.73 -6.33 11.70
CA VAL A 15 -7.48 -7.13 10.49
C VAL A 15 -8.21 -6.45 9.34
N LEU A 16 -7.51 -6.22 8.24
CA LEU A 16 -8.11 -5.76 6.99
C LEU A 16 -7.76 -6.77 5.91
N MET A 17 -8.77 -7.28 5.22
CA MET A 17 -8.61 -8.17 4.07
C MET A 17 -9.12 -7.44 2.83
N GLY A 18 -8.40 -7.58 1.73
CA GLY A 18 -8.76 -6.96 0.45
C GLY A 18 -8.72 -7.95 -0.69
N VAL A 19 -9.58 -7.74 -1.66
CA VAL A 19 -9.49 -8.35 -3.00
C VAL A 19 -9.55 -7.25 -4.03
N SER A 20 -8.80 -7.38 -5.11
CA SER A 20 -8.72 -6.38 -6.17
C SER A 20 -8.56 -7.04 -7.54
N ALA A 21 -9.08 -6.37 -8.56
CA ALA A 21 -8.93 -6.77 -9.95
C ALA A 21 -8.62 -5.55 -10.82
N LYS A 22 -7.68 -5.70 -11.74
CA LYS A 22 -7.29 -4.69 -12.74
C LYS A 22 -7.74 -5.17 -14.11
N ALA A 23 -8.70 -4.46 -14.70
CA ALA A 23 -9.18 -4.73 -16.06
C ALA A 23 -8.16 -4.24 -17.10
N PRO A 24 -8.01 -4.93 -18.24
CA PRO A 24 -7.13 -4.52 -19.34
C PRO A 24 -7.77 -3.40 -20.17
N VAL A 25 -7.69 -2.16 -19.68
CA VAL A 25 -8.25 -0.97 -20.36
C VAL A 25 -7.24 -0.25 -21.25
N THR A 26 -5.99 -0.72 -21.31
CA THR A 26 -4.90 -0.15 -22.12
C THR A 26 -4.36 -1.20 -23.09
N ASP A 27 -4.02 -0.76 -24.30
CA ASP A 27 -3.39 -1.60 -25.32
C ASP A 27 -1.99 -2.08 -24.86
N SER A 28 -1.62 -3.31 -25.18
CA SER A 28 -0.36 -3.96 -24.75
C SER A 28 0.90 -3.22 -25.22
N ALA A 29 0.78 -2.35 -26.22
CA ALA A 29 1.87 -1.56 -26.78
C ALA A 29 2.46 -0.50 -25.82
N SER A 30 1.85 -0.25 -24.65
CA SER A 30 2.21 0.88 -23.79
C SER A 30 2.05 0.63 -22.29
N PHE A 31 2.66 -0.44 -21.77
CA PHE A 31 2.77 -0.78 -20.33
C PHE A 31 1.55 -1.48 -19.69
N GLY A 32 0.60 -1.99 -20.50
CA GLY A 32 -0.48 -2.87 -20.04
C GLY A 32 -0.18 -4.34 -20.30
N THR A 33 -0.60 -5.24 -19.40
CA THR A 33 -0.50 -6.71 -19.62
C THR A 33 -1.44 -7.19 -20.72
N GLY A 34 -2.45 -6.39 -21.11
CA GLY A 34 -3.52 -6.82 -22.02
C GLY A 34 -4.47 -7.86 -21.41
N ALA A 35 -4.19 -8.31 -20.19
CA ALA A 35 -4.93 -9.32 -19.46
C ALA A 35 -5.41 -8.78 -18.11
N TRP A 36 -6.27 -9.57 -17.43
CA TRP A 36 -6.71 -9.25 -16.09
C TRP A 36 -5.63 -9.57 -15.09
N ASP A 37 -5.34 -8.63 -14.19
CA ASP A 37 -4.56 -8.91 -12.98
C ASP A 37 -5.51 -9.00 -11.79
N VAL A 38 -5.33 -9.98 -10.92
CA VAL A 38 -6.16 -10.15 -9.72
C VAL A 38 -5.26 -10.29 -8.50
N GLY A 39 -5.68 -9.72 -7.37
CA GLY A 39 -4.86 -9.70 -6.19
C GLY A 39 -5.65 -9.75 -4.90
N GLY A 40 -4.99 -10.25 -3.87
CA GLY A 40 -5.49 -10.27 -2.51
C GLY A 40 -4.53 -9.52 -1.59
N SER A 41 -5.07 -8.98 -0.50
CA SER A 41 -4.27 -8.38 0.56
C SER A 41 -4.79 -8.76 1.94
N LEU A 42 -3.86 -8.81 2.89
CA LEU A 42 -4.10 -9.00 4.31
C LEU A 42 -3.24 -7.99 5.06
N SER A 43 -3.85 -7.24 5.96
CA SER A 43 -3.19 -6.30 6.85
C SER A 43 -3.57 -6.62 8.28
N LEU A 44 -2.57 -6.73 9.13
CA LEU A 44 -2.70 -6.92 10.56
C LEU A 44 -2.17 -5.68 11.24
N SER A 45 -2.94 -5.12 12.16
CA SER A 45 -2.57 -3.94 12.93
C SER A 45 -2.76 -4.19 14.42
N TYR A 46 -1.85 -3.63 15.20
CA TYR A 46 -1.89 -3.68 16.65
C TYR A 46 -1.69 -2.28 17.23
N ARG A 47 -2.65 -1.83 18.03
CA ARG A 47 -2.58 -0.54 18.72
C ARG A 47 -1.84 -0.68 20.05
N LEU A 48 -0.67 -0.04 20.12
CA LEU A 48 0.14 0.10 21.33
C LEU A 48 -0.32 1.35 22.12
N GLY A 49 -1.09 1.13 23.18
CA GLY A 49 -1.65 2.22 23.99
C GLY A 49 -2.72 3.01 23.23
N TYR A 50 -2.65 4.34 23.30
CA TYR A 50 -3.65 5.22 22.68
C TYR A 50 -3.21 5.88 21.37
N VAL A 51 -1.90 5.90 21.12
CA VAL A 51 -1.31 6.77 20.10
C VAL A 51 -0.47 6.01 19.07
N ALA A 52 0.07 4.85 19.41
CA ALA A 52 0.93 4.09 18.50
C ALA A 52 0.18 2.92 17.86
N VAL A 53 0.47 2.66 16.58
CA VAL A 53 -0.04 1.51 15.84
C VAL A 53 1.12 0.89 15.07
N VAL A 54 1.29 -0.42 15.19
CA VAL A 54 2.18 -1.22 14.35
C VAL A 54 1.32 -2.01 13.38
N SER A 55 1.69 -2.04 12.12
CA SER A 55 1.01 -2.82 11.09
C SER A 55 1.99 -3.64 10.29
N VAL A 56 1.55 -4.81 9.86
CA VAL A 56 2.22 -5.62 8.83
C VAL A 56 1.20 -5.96 7.76
N ASP A 57 1.62 -5.89 6.51
CA ASP A 57 0.75 -6.12 5.36
C ASP A 57 1.40 -7.12 4.43
N ALA A 58 0.57 -7.98 3.85
CA ALA A 58 0.93 -8.89 2.79
C ALA A 58 -0.04 -8.71 1.63
N GLY A 59 0.49 -8.75 0.42
CA GLY A 59 -0.27 -8.71 -0.82
C GLY A 59 0.25 -9.76 -1.78
N TYR A 60 -0.63 -10.27 -2.62
CA TYR A 60 -0.28 -11.15 -3.72
C TYR A 60 -1.05 -10.73 -4.94
N TRP A 61 -0.39 -10.71 -6.09
CA TRP A 61 -1.03 -10.49 -7.37
C TRP A 61 -0.74 -11.66 -8.29
N HIS A 62 -1.81 -12.19 -8.88
CA HIS A 62 -1.72 -13.00 -10.07
C HIS A 62 -1.70 -12.06 -11.28
N MET A 63 -0.59 -12.07 -12.00
CA MET A 63 -0.37 -11.23 -13.18
C MET A 63 -0.96 -11.92 -14.40
N GLY A 64 -1.69 -11.17 -15.23
CA GLY A 64 -2.21 -11.72 -16.47
C GLY A 64 -1.09 -11.96 -17.50
N ASP A 65 -1.28 -12.97 -18.34
CA ASP A 65 -0.29 -13.36 -19.35
C ASP A 65 -0.03 -12.25 -20.38
N LEU A 66 1.22 -11.83 -20.51
CA LEU A 66 1.67 -10.95 -21.58
C LEU A 66 2.45 -11.80 -22.63
N PRO A 67 2.04 -11.85 -23.91
CA PRO A 67 2.64 -12.75 -24.90
C PRO A 67 4.14 -12.57 -25.14
N GLU A 68 4.66 -11.39 -24.81
CA GLU A 68 6.05 -11.00 -25.05
C GLU A 68 6.94 -11.11 -23.81
N LEU A 69 6.35 -11.28 -22.61
CA LEU A 69 7.08 -11.26 -21.34
C LEU A 69 6.39 -12.14 -20.31
N ASP A 70 7.14 -13.08 -19.75
CA ASP A 70 6.68 -13.91 -18.64
C ASP A 70 6.65 -13.07 -17.34
N LEU A 71 5.45 -12.80 -16.85
CA LEU A 71 5.25 -12.03 -15.63
C LEU A 71 5.07 -12.98 -14.45
N GLN A 72 5.95 -12.84 -13.47
CA GLN A 72 5.89 -13.55 -12.21
C GLN A 72 4.87 -12.87 -11.28
N ASP A 73 4.18 -13.69 -10.51
CA ASP A 73 3.20 -13.25 -9.52
C ASP A 73 3.90 -12.63 -8.29
N PRO A 74 3.82 -11.31 -8.07
CA PRO A 74 4.56 -10.69 -6.98
C PRO A 74 3.87 -10.90 -5.63
N VAL A 75 4.71 -11.13 -4.62
CA VAL A 75 4.34 -11.01 -3.21
C VAL A 75 4.85 -9.66 -2.70
N LEU A 76 3.94 -8.88 -2.13
CA LEU A 76 4.20 -7.58 -1.52
C LEU A 76 4.16 -7.75 0.00
N LEU A 77 5.11 -7.13 0.69
CA LEU A 77 5.19 -7.11 2.15
C LEU A 77 5.49 -5.69 2.61
N SER A 78 4.81 -5.26 3.68
CA SER A 78 5.19 -4.04 4.39
C SER A 78 5.09 -4.20 5.89
N ALA A 79 5.88 -3.38 6.57
CA ALA A 79 5.80 -3.17 8.01
C ALA A 79 5.80 -1.67 8.27
N THR A 80 4.86 -1.20 9.09
CA THR A 80 4.71 0.21 9.42
C THR A 80 4.60 0.38 10.92
N VAL A 81 5.32 1.35 11.46
CA VAL A 81 5.07 1.87 12.80
C VAL A 81 4.57 3.30 12.64
N SER A 82 3.49 3.62 13.33
CA SER A 82 2.88 4.95 13.29
C SER A 82 2.54 5.44 14.70
N HIS A 83 2.56 6.75 14.87
CA HIS A 83 2.20 7.42 16.10
C HIS A 83 1.31 8.62 15.78
N LEU A 84 0.06 8.62 16.24
CA LEU A 84 -0.88 9.73 16.15
C LEU A 84 -0.98 10.44 17.51
N SER A 85 -0.42 11.64 17.59
CA SER A 85 -0.56 12.51 18.76
C SER A 85 -2.00 13.00 18.94
N MET A 86 -2.37 13.30 20.19
CA MET A 86 -3.68 13.86 20.56
C MET A 86 -3.97 15.23 19.92
N ARG A 87 -2.94 15.90 19.39
CA ARG A 87 -3.06 17.17 18.65
C ARG A 87 -3.37 16.97 17.16
N GLY A 88 -3.61 15.72 16.74
CA GLY A 88 -3.92 15.36 15.36
C GLY A 88 -2.71 15.42 14.43
N TRP A 89 -1.50 15.25 14.95
CA TRP A 89 -0.29 15.02 14.14
C TRP A 89 0.10 13.55 14.22
N GLY A 90 0.22 12.91 13.06
CA GLY A 90 0.66 11.54 12.87
C GLY A 90 2.07 11.50 12.29
N PHE A 91 2.88 10.55 12.75
CA PHE A 91 4.18 10.23 12.20
C PHE A 91 4.20 8.75 11.86
N SER A 92 4.90 8.37 10.80
CA SER A 92 5.10 6.97 10.45
C SER A 92 6.50 6.71 9.92
N ALA A 93 6.95 5.48 10.13
CA ALA A 93 8.09 4.89 9.45
C ALA A 93 7.65 3.54 8.88
N SER A 94 8.01 3.26 7.64
CA SER A 94 7.55 2.09 6.91
C SER A 94 8.70 1.46 6.13
N PHE A 95 8.72 0.13 6.11
CA PHE A 95 9.52 -0.67 5.20
C PHE A 95 8.60 -1.39 4.21
N TYR A 96 9.02 -1.46 2.96
CA TYR A 96 8.32 -2.15 1.90
C TYR A 96 9.27 -3.08 1.14
N SER A 97 8.76 -4.26 0.77
CA SER A 97 9.45 -5.24 -0.06
C SER A 97 8.48 -5.89 -1.02
N ALA A 98 8.89 -6.10 -2.27
CA ALA A 98 8.15 -6.89 -3.23
C ALA A 98 9.08 -7.84 -3.99
N THR A 99 8.62 -9.06 -4.25
CA THR A 99 9.32 -9.97 -5.16
C THR A 99 9.29 -9.39 -6.58
N SER A 100 10.22 -9.84 -7.42
CA SER A 100 10.27 -9.36 -8.81
C SER A 100 9.06 -9.86 -9.59
N VAL A 101 8.57 -9.00 -10.49
CA VAL A 101 7.54 -9.33 -11.48
C VAL A 101 8.18 -9.86 -12.77
N ILE A 102 9.43 -9.52 -13.04
CA ILE A 102 10.15 -9.95 -14.24
C ILE A 102 11.31 -10.83 -13.81
N ASP A 103 11.44 -12.00 -14.44
CA ASP A 103 12.54 -12.91 -14.14
C ASP A 103 13.92 -12.24 -14.36
N GLY A 104 14.89 -12.59 -13.53
CA GLY A 104 16.24 -12.02 -13.55
C GLY A 104 16.39 -10.62 -12.94
N TYR A 105 15.31 -9.94 -12.55
CA TYR A 105 15.38 -8.66 -11.83
C TYR A 105 15.37 -8.85 -10.31
N PRO A 106 16.08 -8.00 -9.54
CA PRO A 106 16.09 -8.10 -8.09
C PRO A 106 14.76 -7.63 -7.48
N SER A 107 14.43 -8.18 -6.30
CA SER A 107 13.29 -7.74 -5.48
C SER A 107 13.36 -6.24 -5.20
N SER A 108 12.22 -5.55 -5.22
CA SER A 108 12.13 -4.13 -4.91
C SER A 108 12.01 -3.90 -3.41
N ARG A 109 12.86 -3.04 -2.82
CA ARG A 109 12.81 -2.71 -1.38
C ARG A 109 12.97 -1.22 -1.14
N SER A 110 12.22 -0.68 -0.18
CA SER A 110 12.31 0.73 0.18
C SER A 110 11.96 0.99 1.64
N VAL A 111 12.40 2.15 2.12
CA VAL A 111 12.01 2.70 3.41
C VAL A 111 11.42 4.08 3.22
N SER A 112 10.43 4.42 4.05
CA SER A 112 9.80 5.73 4.01
C SER A 112 9.43 6.22 5.40
N VAL A 113 9.32 7.54 5.51
CA VAL A 113 8.77 8.24 6.66
C VAL A 113 7.60 9.09 6.22
N GLY A 114 6.64 9.29 7.12
CA GLY A 114 5.43 10.03 6.85
C GLY A 114 5.10 11.03 7.95
N LEU A 115 4.52 12.15 7.56
CA LEU A 115 3.91 13.13 8.43
C LEU A 115 2.46 13.32 8.00
N LEU A 116 1.53 13.21 8.94
CA LEU A 116 0.09 13.33 8.73
C LEU A 116 -0.48 14.42 9.65
N ARG A 117 -1.36 15.26 9.14
CA ARG A 117 -2.20 16.16 9.90
C ARG A 117 -3.65 15.73 9.76
N VAL A 118 -4.28 15.34 10.87
CA VAL A 118 -5.68 14.95 10.96
C VAL A 118 -6.51 16.08 11.58
N GLY A 119 -7.34 16.72 10.77
CA GLY A 119 -8.38 17.66 11.20
C GLY A 119 -9.75 16.99 11.33
N ALA A 120 -10.75 17.76 11.75
CA ALA A 120 -12.11 17.25 12.00
C ALA A 120 -12.82 16.70 10.75
N ARG A 121 -12.49 17.23 9.56
CA ARG A 121 -13.14 16.86 8.28
C ARG A 121 -12.16 16.48 7.17
N GLN A 122 -10.87 16.62 7.43
CA GLN A 122 -9.84 16.40 6.44
C GLN A 122 -8.58 15.85 7.09
N SER A 123 -7.81 15.09 6.33
CA SER A 123 -6.43 14.79 6.67
C SER A 123 -5.54 15.05 5.47
N VAL A 124 -4.37 15.64 5.70
CA VAL A 124 -3.33 15.82 4.69
C VAL A 124 -2.04 15.25 5.24
N GLY A 125 -1.24 14.62 4.41
CA GLY A 125 0.07 14.13 4.81
C GLY A 125 1.04 14.12 3.65
N ILE A 126 2.29 14.00 4.01
CA ILE A 126 3.42 13.86 3.11
C ILE A 126 4.19 12.62 3.51
N THR A 127 4.65 11.86 2.53
CA THR A 127 5.58 10.76 2.70
C THR A 127 6.84 11.04 1.89
N ALA A 128 7.99 10.65 2.44
CA ALA A 128 9.26 10.68 1.74
C ALA A 128 9.98 9.36 1.99
N GLY A 129 10.64 8.82 0.97
CA GLY A 129 11.33 7.54 1.08
C GLY A 129 12.48 7.40 0.11
N VAL A 130 13.26 6.36 0.32
CA VAL A 130 14.41 6.00 -0.51
C VAL A 130 14.31 4.54 -0.92
N GLY A 131 14.70 4.28 -2.17
CA GLY A 131 14.93 2.93 -2.67
C GLY A 131 16.17 2.32 -2.06
N LEU A 132 16.14 1.01 -1.83
CA LEU A 132 17.26 0.23 -1.31
C LEU A 132 17.82 -0.75 -2.36
N THR A 133 17.21 -0.78 -3.54
CA THR A 133 17.48 -1.74 -4.62
C THR A 133 17.39 -1.05 -5.97
N ASP A 134 18.07 -1.60 -6.99
CA ASP A 134 18.11 -1.02 -8.34
C ASP A 134 16.73 -0.99 -9.04
N THR A 135 15.77 -1.78 -8.56
CA THR A 135 14.39 -1.81 -9.07
C THR A 135 13.44 -0.85 -8.36
N THR A 136 13.96 -0.01 -7.46
CA THR A 136 13.18 1.03 -6.76
C THR A 136 13.73 2.42 -7.07
N PRO A 137 12.86 3.46 -7.16
CA PRO A 137 13.35 4.83 -7.32
C PRO A 137 14.26 5.24 -6.17
N ASP A 138 15.33 5.99 -6.48
CA ASP A 138 16.29 6.49 -5.48
C ASP A 138 15.59 7.32 -4.40
N PHE A 139 14.63 8.16 -4.82
CA PHE A 139 13.82 9.00 -3.94
C PHE A 139 12.36 8.95 -4.36
N MET A 140 11.48 8.94 -3.36
CA MET A 140 10.03 9.00 -3.55
C MET A 140 9.45 10.05 -2.62
N VAL A 141 8.53 10.85 -3.15
CA VAL A 141 7.73 11.80 -2.37
C VAL A 141 6.27 11.60 -2.71
N GLY A 142 5.44 11.44 -1.70
CA GLY A 142 4.00 11.25 -1.84
C GLY A 142 3.23 12.32 -1.08
N LEU A 143 2.12 12.78 -1.66
CA LEU A 143 1.12 13.62 -0.99
C LEU A 143 -0.15 12.79 -0.81
N ASN A 144 -0.65 12.71 0.43
CA ASN A 144 -1.90 12.04 0.73
C ASN A 144 -2.92 13.03 1.26
N TRP A 145 -4.13 13.05 0.70
CA TRP A 145 -5.24 13.82 1.25
C TRP A 145 -6.50 12.95 1.36
N ARG A 146 -7.30 13.19 2.39
CA ARG A 146 -8.60 12.57 2.57
C ARG A 146 -9.59 13.63 3.03
N LEU A 147 -10.74 13.67 2.37
CA LEU A 147 -11.87 14.52 2.74
C LEU A 147 -13.00 13.63 3.23
N ARG A 148 -13.61 14.00 4.35
CA ARG A 148 -14.89 13.42 4.75
C ARG A 148 -15.98 14.25 4.11
N LEU A 149 -16.65 13.68 3.11
CA LEU A 149 -17.87 14.28 2.56
C LEU A 149 -18.92 14.28 3.68
N ALA A 150 -19.49 15.44 3.96
CA ALA A 150 -20.55 15.57 4.95
C ALA A 150 -21.80 14.86 4.40
N GLY A 151 -22.24 13.80 5.07
CA GLY A 151 -23.64 13.37 4.98
C GLY A 151 -24.47 14.35 5.81
N SER A 152 -25.41 15.05 5.18
CA SER A 152 -26.56 15.62 5.91
C SER A 152 -27.26 14.48 6.62
N TYR A 153 -27.62 14.72 7.89
CA TYR A 153 -28.64 13.94 8.58
C TYR A 153 -29.98 14.05 7.83
#